data_AF-A0AB36F8Y0-F1
#
_entry.id   AF-A0AB36F8Y0-F1
#
_cell.length_a   1.000
_cell.length_b   1.000
_cell.length_c   1.000
_cell.angle_alpha   90.00
_cell.angle_beta   90.00
_cell.angle_gamma   90.00
#
_symmetry.space_group_name_H-M   'P 1'
#
loop_
_entity.id
_entity.type
_entity.pdbx_description
1 polymer ?
#
loop_
_entity_poly.entity_id
_entity_poly.type
_entity_poly.pdbx_seq_one_letter_code
_entity_poly.pdbx_strand_id
1 'polypeptide(L)' 'MPRQPDIHAAFIASIQQNPKGYLCLNTDKFITELRQRNWHFSQADANAWIERYQPDFADKTKDGSDNRYWILRNMGRVF' A
#
# COMPACT_ATOMS: atom_id res chain seq x y z
N MET A 1 12.82 -13.68 15.23
CA MET A 1 13.22 -12.93 14.02
C MET A 1 11.97 -12.47 13.29
N PRO A 2 11.62 -11.17 13.31
CA PRO A 2 10.58 -10.66 12.44
C PRO A 2 11.24 -9.91 11.27
N ARG A 3 11.25 -10.50 10.07
CA ARG A 3 11.69 -9.78 8.85
C ARG A 3 10.55 -9.55 7.86
N GLN A 4 9.51 -10.39 7.92
CA GLN A 4 8.24 -10.19 7.22
C GLN A 4 7.17 -9.43 8.02
N PRO A 5 7.05 -9.59 9.36
CA PRO A 5 6.01 -8.91 10.13
C PRO A 5 6.12 -7.40 10.08
N ASP A 6 7.34 -6.86 10.06
CA ASP A 6 7.54 -5.39 10.12
C ASP A 6 7.12 -4.69 8.83
N ILE A 7 7.40 -5.29 7.66
CA ILE A 7 6.98 -4.77 6.36
C ILE A 7 5.46 -4.87 6.24
N HIS A 8 4.86 -5.98 6.69
CA HIS A 8 3.41 -6.13 6.71
C HIS A 8 2.75 -5.15 7.69
N ALA A 9 3.33 -4.93 8.87
CA ALA A 9 2.84 -3.95 9.85
C ALA A 9 2.94 -2.52 9.30
N ALA A 10 4.01 -2.20 8.56
CA ALA A 10 4.13 -0.94 7.85
C ALA A 10 3.04 -0.77 6.79
N PHE A 11 2.73 -1.84 6.05
CA PHE A 11 1.66 -1.84 5.06
C PHE A 11 0.30 -1.56 5.72
N ILE A 12 -0.07 -2.29 6.77
CA ILE A 12 -1.33 -2.08 7.49
C ILE A 12 -1.43 -0.64 8.03
N ALA A 13 -0.34 -0.12 8.62
CA ALA A 13 -0.30 1.25 9.13
C ALA A 13 -0.42 2.33 8.04
N SER A 14 -0.11 1.98 6.78
CA SER A 14 -0.23 2.89 5.65
C SER A 14 -1.63 2.92 5.02
N ILE A 15 -2.49 1.95 5.34
CA ILE A 15 -3.87 1.89 4.85
C ILE A 15 -4.71 2.98 5.52
N GLN A 16 -5.47 3.71 4.70
CA GLN A 16 -6.42 4.73 5.13
C GLN A 16 -7.74 4.56 4.39
N GLN A 17 -8.82 5.02 5.02
CA GLN A 17 -10.14 5.04 4.38
C GLN A 17 -10.31 6.34 3.58
N ASN A 18 -10.66 6.25 2.31
CA ASN A 18 -10.98 7.43 1.50
C ASN A 18 -12.38 7.97 1.83
N PRO A 19 -12.74 9.18 1.39
CA PRO A 19 -14.07 9.77 1.66
C PRO A 19 -15.26 8.96 1.13
N LYS A 20 -15.02 8.05 0.17
CA LYS A 20 -16.04 7.14 -0.38
C LYS A 20 -16.14 5.82 0.39
N GLY A 21 -15.37 5.68 1.47
CA GLY A 21 -15.37 4.52 2.35
C GLY A 21 -14.41 3.40 1.95
N TYR A 22 -13.62 3.54 0.88
CA TYR A 22 -12.70 2.50 0.42
C TYR A 22 -11.36 2.52 1.15
N LEU A 23 -10.81 1.35 1.45
CA LEU A 23 -9.44 1.19 1.93
C LEU A 23 -8.45 1.43 0.80
N CYS A 24 -7.52 2.34 1.02
CA CYS A 24 -6.52 2.76 0.05
C CYS A 24 -5.22 3.19 0.72
N LEU A 25 -4.15 3.28 -0.07
CA LEU A 25 -2.89 3.89 0.36
C LEU A 25 -2.17 4.51 -0.85
N ASN A 26 -1.16 5.33 -0.57
CA ASN A 26 -0.18 5.75 -1.57
C ASN A 26 1.17 5.09 -1.26
N THR A 27 1.96 4.78 -2.29
CA THR A 27 3.29 4.18 -2.13
C THR A 27 4.20 4.99 -1.22
N ASP A 28 4.17 6.32 -1.29
CA ASP A 28 4.96 7.17 -0.38
C ASP A 28 4.55 7.04 1.09
N LYS A 29 3.26 6.80 1.36
CA LYS A 29 2.78 6.56 2.72
C LYS A 29 3.32 5.23 3.23
N PHE A 30 3.31 4.20 2.40
CA PHE A 30 3.92 2.91 2.75
C PHE A 30 5.44 3.03 2.99
N ILE A 31 6.17 3.75 2.15
CA ILE A 31 7.60 4.04 2.35
C ILE A 31 7.85 4.81 3.65
N THR A 32 6.99 5.75 3.99
CA THR A 32 7.09 6.52 5.25
C THR A 32 6.96 5.60 6.46
N GLU A 33 6.01 4.66 6.44
CA GLU A 33 5.83 3.66 7.49
C GLU A 33 6.99 2.65 7.55
N LEU A 34 7.58 2.30 6.40
CA LEU A 34 8.76 1.46 6.32
C LEU A 34 9.98 2.14 6.96
N ARG A 35 10.21 3.43 6.65
CA ARG A 35 11.33 4.21 7.21
C ARG A 35 11.27 4.31 8.74
N GLN A 36 10.08 4.46 9.32
CA GLN A 36 9.90 4.45 10.78
C GLN A 36 10.35 3.13 11.43
N ARG A 37 10.38 2.05 10.65
CA ARG A 37 10.80 0.70 11.06
C ARG A 37 12.21 0.34 10.55
N ASN A 38 12.99 1.34 10.12
CA ASN A 38 14.34 1.20 9.55
C ASN A 38 14.42 0.40 8.24
N TRP A 39 13.33 0.37 7.46
CA TRP A 39 13.31 -0.20 6.12
C TRP A 39 13.38 0.90 5.06
N HIS A 40 14.30 0.74 4.10
CA HIS A 40 14.56 1.71 3.05
C HIS A 40 14.18 1.11 1.70
N PHE A 41 12.94 1.34 1.26
CA PHE A 41 12.46 0.92 -0.06
C PHE A 41 12.47 2.11 -1.02
N SER A 42 12.77 1.83 -2.29
CA SER A 42 12.40 2.73 -3.39
C SER A 42 10.90 2.62 -3.68
N GLN A 43 10.34 3.56 -4.45
CA GLN A 43 8.96 3.43 -4.92
C GLN A 43 8.75 2.18 -5.77
N ALA A 44 9.70 1.82 -6.64
CA ALA A 44 9.65 0.59 -7.41
C ALA A 44 9.63 -0.67 -6.52
N ASP A 45 10.47 -0.72 -5.47
CA ASP A 45 10.50 -1.86 -4.54
C ASP A 45 9.20 -1.98 -3.74
N ALA A 46 8.68 -0.84 -3.27
CA ALA A 46 7.42 -0.78 -2.55
C ALA A 46 6.24 -1.21 -3.43
N ASN A 47 6.19 -0.74 -4.67
CA ASN A 47 5.19 -1.15 -5.65
C ASN A 47 5.26 -2.64 -5.95
N ALA A 48 6.46 -3.17 -6.24
CA ALA A 48 6.67 -4.60 -6.50
C ALA A 48 6.30 -5.46 -5.29
N TRP A 49 6.53 -4.98 -4.06
CA TRP A 49 6.10 -5.66 -2.85
C TRP A 49 4.57 -5.72 -2.74
N ILE A 50 3.87 -4.60 -2.98
CA ILE A 50 2.40 -4.57 -2.93
C ILE A 50 1.81 -5.49 -4.01
N GLU A 51 2.32 -5.43 -5.24
CA GLU A 51 1.88 -6.32 -6.34
C GLU A 51 2.02 -7.79 -5.99
N ARG A 52 3.13 -8.17 -5.34
CA ARG A 52 3.45 -9.56 -5.04
C ARG A 52 2.69 -10.10 -3.83
N TYR A 53 2.50 -9.28 -2.79
CA TYR A 53 2.00 -9.75 -1.50
C TYR A 53 0.57 -9.30 -1.19
N GLN A 54 0.04 -8.31 -1.90
CA GLN A 54 -1.28 -7.71 -1.66
C GLN A 54 -2.11 -7.70 -2.96
N PRO A 55 -2.43 -8.87 -3.55
CA PRO A 55 -3.13 -8.97 -4.84
C PRO A 55 -4.55 -8.37 -4.81
N ASP A 56 -5.13 -8.25 -3.61
CA ASP A 56 -6.42 -7.61 -3.41
C ASP A 56 -6.36 -6.09 -3.59
N PHE A 57 -5.19 -5.45 -3.57
CA PHE A 57 -5.07 -4.03 -3.90
C PHE A 57 -4.87 -3.84 -5.42
N ALA A 58 -5.59 -2.89 -6.00
CA ALA A 58 -5.46 -2.46 -7.38
C ALA A 58 -4.77 -1.10 -7.47
N ASP A 59 -3.85 -0.97 -8.40
CA ASP A 59 -3.31 0.32 -8.81
C ASP A 59 -4.39 1.12 -9.58
N LYS A 60 -4.62 2.36 -9.14
CA LYS A 60 -5.53 3.35 -9.73
C LYS A 60 -4.85 4.69 -10.03
N THR A 61 -3.53 4.70 -10.10
CA THR A 61 -2.72 5.87 -10.47
C THR A 61 -3.10 6.34 -11.86
N LYS A 62 -3.27 7.66 -12.05
CA LYS A 62 -3.71 8.25 -13.34
C LYS A 62 -2.61 9.03 -14.04
N ASP A 63 -1.61 9.42 -13.28
CA ASP A 63 -0.55 10.36 -13.59
C ASP A 63 0.76 9.69 -14.01
N GLY A 64 0.81 8.34 -13.99
CA GLY A 64 1.99 7.57 -14.38
C GLY A 64 3.16 7.67 -13.39
N SER A 65 2.94 8.26 -12.22
CA SER A 65 3.93 8.37 -11.16
C SER A 65 4.20 7.02 -10.51
N ASP A 66 5.43 6.84 -10.01
CA ASP A 66 5.80 5.71 -9.17
C ASP A 66 5.20 5.81 -7.75
N ASN A 67 4.68 6.97 -7.35
CA ASN A 67 3.84 7.11 -6.16
C ASN A 67 2.43 6.59 -6.45
N ARG A 68 2.31 5.26 -6.53
CA ARG A 68 1.07 4.63 -6.95
C ARG A 68 -0.03 4.76 -5.91
N TYR A 69 -1.25 5.00 -6.37
CA TYR A 69 -2.47 4.97 -5.57
C TYR A 69 -3.09 3.58 -5.60
N TRP A 70 -3.01 2.87 -4.48
CA TRP A 70 -3.54 1.52 -4.31
C TRP A 70 -4.90 1.55 -3.61
N ILE A 71 -5.86 0.77 -4.10
CA ILE A 71 -7.19 0.65 -3.51
C ILE A 71 -7.62 -0.81 -3.42
N LEU A 72 -8.25 -1.20 -2.31
CA LEU A 72 -8.75 -2.56 -2.12
C LEU A 72 -9.84 -2.88 -3.18
N ARG A 73 -9.62 -3.96 -3.93
CA ARG A 73 -10.54 -4.53 -4.92
C ARG A 73 -11.73 -5.12 -4.18
N ASN A 74 -12.91 -5.01 -4.78
CA ASN A 74 -14.12 -5.68 -4.31
C ASN A 74 -14.45 -5.44 -2.82
N MET A 75 -14.43 -4.19 -2.36
CA MET A 75 -15.26 -3.83 -1.22
C MET A 75 -16.72 -3.93 -1.67
N GLY A 76 -17.30 -5.11 -1.46
CA GLY A 76 -18.65 -5.45 -1.90
C GLY A 76 -19.62 -4.34 -1.50
N ARG A 77 -20.03 -3.53 -2.47
CA ARG A 77 -21.27 -2.79 -2.37
C ARG A 77 -22.35 -3.75 -2.80
N VAL A 78 -22.76 -4.62 -1.87
CA VAL A 78 -24.07 -5.28 -1.98
C VAL A 78 -25.08 -4.17 -1.81
N PHE A 79 -25.90 -3.95 -2.85
CA PHE A 79 -26.96 -2.96 -2.86
C PHE A 79 -28.02 -3.26 -1.81
#